data_AF-A0A4Q2YB70-F1
#
_entry.id   AF-A0A4Q2YB70-F1
#
_cell.length_a   1.000
_cell.length_b   1.000
_cell.length_c   1.000
_cell.angle_alpha   90.00
_cell.angle_beta   90.00
_cell.angle_gamma   90.00
#
_symmetry.space_group_name_H-M   'P 1'
#
loop_
_entity.id
_entity.type
_entity.pdbx_description
1 polymer ?
#
loop_
_entity_poly.entity_id
_entity_poly.type
_entity_poly.pdbx_seq_one_letter_code
_entity_poly.pdbx_strand_id
1 'polypeptide(L)'
;MARLPRRPPAQDTVRGGDAPLLEHGPRPHGMNRRDAIVLLGGVLVAPCLHAEKASPAHTFERGLMGTRFAISCHHGNAAEAKAAADAAFDAAEEINRVASDYIADSELLNLSRRPSGEPTTVSPQLFRLLSEA
;
A
#
# COMPACT_ATOMS: atom_id res chain seq x y z
N MET A 1 -38.53 -5.03 25.36
CA MET A 1 -39.64 -5.80 24.74
C MET A 1 -39.84 -5.31 23.31
N ALA A 2 -39.46 -6.12 22.32
CA ALA A 2 -40.08 -6.21 20.99
C ALA A 2 -39.47 -7.46 20.31
N ARG A 3 -40.29 -8.50 20.12
CA ARG A 3 -39.91 -9.82 19.61
C ARG A 3 -39.86 -9.81 18.08
N LEU A 4 -38.89 -10.52 17.51
CA LEU A 4 -38.88 -10.98 16.12
C LEU A 4 -40.20 -11.65 15.72
N PRO A 5 -40.54 -11.62 14.42
CA PRO A 5 -41.13 -12.78 13.75
C PRO A 5 -40.11 -13.57 12.93
N ARG A 6 -40.34 -14.88 12.92
CA ARG A 6 -39.53 -15.97 12.37
C ARG A 6 -39.91 -16.28 10.90
N ARG A 7 -38.96 -16.90 10.18
CA ARG A 7 -38.98 -17.54 8.84
C ARG A 7 -40.14 -18.53 8.61
N PRO A 8 -40.54 -18.78 7.34
CA PRO A 8 -40.56 -20.16 6.82
C PRO A 8 -39.98 -20.30 5.37
N PRO A 9 -39.83 -21.54 4.84
CA PRO A 9 -38.78 -21.93 3.91
C PRO A 9 -39.21 -22.17 2.44
N ALA A 10 -38.17 -22.45 1.64
CA ALA A 10 -38.06 -23.04 0.30
C ALA A 10 -39.31 -23.66 -0.36
N GLN A 11 -39.43 -23.47 -1.67
CA GLN A 11 -40.12 -24.40 -2.56
C GLN A 11 -39.30 -24.65 -3.83
N ASP A 12 -38.95 -25.92 -4.00
CA ASP A 12 -38.49 -26.58 -5.21
C ASP A 12 -39.50 -26.41 -6.35
N THR A 13 -39.00 -26.14 -7.55
CA THR A 13 -39.73 -26.47 -8.78
C THR A 13 -38.92 -27.46 -9.60
N VAL A 14 -39.19 -28.74 -9.33
CA VAL A 14 -38.95 -29.86 -10.24
C VAL A 14 -40.19 -30.03 -11.14
N ARG A 15 -40.01 -29.88 -12.44
CA ARG A 15 -40.73 -30.54 -13.55
C ARG A 15 -39.77 -30.48 -14.73
N GLY A 16 -39.25 -31.55 -15.30
CA GLY A 16 -39.92 -32.80 -15.63
C GLY A 16 -40.14 -32.79 -17.15
N GLY A 17 -39.44 -33.65 -17.89
CA GLY A 17 -39.60 -33.76 -19.34
C GLY A 17 -38.41 -34.41 -20.05
N ASP A 18 -38.22 -35.70 -19.82
CA ASP A 18 -38.01 -36.74 -20.83
C ASP A 18 -36.87 -36.61 -21.86
N ALA A 19 -35.79 -37.38 -21.60
CA ALA A 19 -34.99 -38.07 -22.63
C ALA A 19 -35.87 -39.13 -23.36
N PRO A 20 -35.46 -39.83 -24.45
CA PRO A 20 -34.09 -40.01 -24.99
C PRO A 20 -33.97 -40.08 -26.54
N LEU A 21 -32.75 -40.01 -27.09
CA LEU A 21 -32.33 -40.73 -28.31
C LEU A 21 -30.81 -40.61 -28.44
N LEU A 22 -30.04 -41.59 -27.97
CA LEU A 22 -29.36 -42.59 -28.82
C LEU A 22 -28.70 -41.99 -30.06
N GLU A 23 -27.40 -41.70 -29.97
CA GLU A 23 -26.47 -41.87 -31.10
C GLU A 23 -25.06 -42.16 -30.56
N HIS A 24 -24.71 -43.45 -30.66
CA HIS A 24 -23.39 -43.98 -30.98
C HIS A 24 -22.11 -43.29 -30.43
N GLY A 25 -21.51 -43.93 -29.42
CA GLY A 25 -20.11 -43.73 -29.08
C GLY A 25 -19.13 -44.45 -30.03
N PRO A 26 -17.87 -44.02 -30.11
CA PRO A 26 -16.75 -44.87 -30.47
C PRO A 26 -16.02 -45.38 -29.22
N ARG A 27 -15.53 -46.61 -29.36
CA ARG A 27 -15.09 -47.53 -28.30
C ARG A 27 -13.78 -47.10 -27.61
N PRO A 28 -13.57 -47.52 -26.34
CA PRO A 28 -12.32 -47.28 -25.63
C PRO A 28 -11.15 -48.00 -26.32
N HIS A 29 -10.17 -47.23 -26.78
CA HIS A 29 -8.90 -47.78 -27.23
C HIS A 29 -8.02 -48.10 -26.02
N GLY A 30 -7.55 -49.34 -25.99
CA GLY A 30 -6.85 -49.94 -24.87
C GLY A 30 -5.55 -49.24 -24.54
N MET A 31 -5.34 -49.07 -23.24
CA MET A 31 -4.04 -48.75 -22.65
C MET A 31 -3.05 -49.87 -22.96
N ASN A 32 -2.10 -49.61 -23.86
CA ASN A 32 -0.87 -50.38 -23.95
C ASN A 32 0.28 -49.55 -23.39
N ARG A 33 0.87 -50.12 -22.33
CA ARG A 33 2.09 -49.66 -21.66
C ARG A 33 3.26 -50.09 -22.53
N ARG A 34 3.83 -49.17 -23.31
CA ARG A 34 5.08 -49.19 -24.10
C ARG A 34 4.83 -48.16 -25.21
N ASP A 35 5.85 -47.39 -25.59
CA ASP A 35 5.80 -46.19 -26.46
C ASP A 35 5.70 -44.89 -25.62
N ALA A 36 6.74 -44.35 -24.98
CA ALA A 36 8.13 -44.19 -25.38
C ALA A 36 8.23 -43.74 -26.84
N ILE A 37 8.18 -42.43 -27.10
CA ILE A 37 9.04 -41.68 -28.03
C ILE A 37 8.56 -40.23 -28.12
N VAL A 38 9.38 -39.35 -27.53
CA VAL A 38 9.77 -38.01 -27.98
C VAL A 38 8.79 -37.25 -28.91
N LEU A 39 8.12 -36.23 -28.36
CA LEU A 39 7.71 -35.06 -29.13
C LEU A 39 8.19 -33.78 -28.45
N LEU A 40 9.35 -33.36 -28.95
CA LEU A 40 9.85 -31.99 -29.11
C LEU A 40 8.77 -30.90 -29.01
N GLY A 41 8.92 -30.02 -28.03
CA GLY A 41 8.06 -28.84 -27.88
C GLY A 41 8.53 -27.99 -26.71
N GLY A 42 9.71 -27.40 -26.84
CA GLY A 42 10.25 -26.47 -25.84
C GLY A 42 9.29 -25.31 -25.63
N VAL A 43 8.58 -25.32 -24.50
CA VAL A 43 7.94 -24.12 -23.96
C VAL A 43 9.09 -23.24 -23.46
N LEU A 44 9.57 -22.37 -24.35
CA LEU A 44 10.41 -21.26 -23.99
C LEU A 44 9.57 -20.36 -23.08
N VAL A 45 9.67 -20.55 -21.78
CA VAL A 45 9.21 -19.56 -20.80
C VAL A 45 10.11 -18.36 -20.98
N ALA A 46 9.70 -17.42 -21.83
CA ALA A 46 10.35 -16.13 -21.95
C ALA A 46 10.28 -15.48 -20.56
N PRO A 47 11.41 -15.23 -19.88
CA PRO A 47 11.36 -14.32 -18.76
C PRO A 47 11.02 -12.97 -19.37
N CYS A 48 9.80 -12.47 -19.12
CA CYS A 48 9.53 -11.06 -19.26
C CYS A 48 10.49 -10.36 -18.30
N LEU A 49 11.69 -10.00 -18.79
CA LEU A 49 12.45 -8.90 -18.23
C LEU A 49 11.51 -7.71 -18.31
N HIS A 50 10.73 -7.50 -17.24
CA HIS A 50 10.16 -6.21 -16.94
C HIS A 50 11.37 -5.31 -16.77
N ALA A 51 11.75 -4.60 -17.84
CA ALA A 51 12.53 -3.40 -17.70
C ALA A 51 11.67 -2.49 -16.83
N GLU A 52 11.91 -2.51 -15.52
CA GLU A 52 11.28 -1.59 -14.58
C GLU A 52 11.71 -0.20 -15.06
N LYS A 53 10.81 0.44 -15.81
CA LYS A 53 11.05 1.77 -16.36
C LYS A 53 11.18 2.69 -15.16
N ALA A 54 12.42 3.01 -14.79
CA ALA A 54 12.71 3.90 -13.67
C ALA A 54 11.83 5.15 -13.83
N SER A 55 10.99 5.40 -12.83
CA SER A 55 10.14 6.57 -12.85
C SER A 55 11.01 7.82 -12.84
N PRO A 56 10.67 8.85 -13.62
CA PRO A 56 11.45 10.08 -13.65
C PRO A 56 11.53 10.68 -12.25
N ALA A 57 12.71 11.20 -11.89
CA ALA A 57 12.93 11.90 -10.64
C ALA A 57 12.42 13.34 -10.76
N HIS A 58 11.63 13.77 -9.79
CA HIS A 58 11.17 15.15 -9.63
C HIS A 58 11.77 15.71 -8.35
N THR A 59 12.61 16.74 -8.46
CA THR A 59 13.25 17.38 -7.30
C THR A 59 12.59 18.73 -7.01
N PHE A 60 12.26 18.94 -5.75
CA PHE A 60 11.65 20.16 -5.24
C PHE A 60 12.53 20.71 -4.11
N GLU A 61 12.69 22.03 -4.05
CA GLU A 61 13.53 22.69 -3.05
C GLU A 61 12.79 23.84 -2.38
N ARG A 62 13.00 24.00 -1.07
CA ARG A 62 12.53 25.15 -0.28
C ARG A 62 13.56 25.54 0.78
N GLY A 63 13.54 26.80 1.20
CA GLY A 63 14.28 27.24 2.37
C GLY A 63 13.53 26.85 3.64
N LEU A 64 14.17 26.11 4.55
CA LEU A 64 13.60 25.68 5.82
C LEU A 64 14.71 25.63 6.87
N MET A 65 14.42 25.99 8.12
CA MET A 65 15.38 25.88 9.24
C MET A 65 16.72 26.59 8.95
N GLY A 66 16.71 27.70 8.21
CA GLY A 66 17.94 28.42 7.83
C GLY A 66 18.82 27.71 6.80
N THR A 67 18.35 26.64 6.17
CA THR A 67 19.07 25.87 5.15
C THR A 67 18.23 25.58 3.92
N ARG A 68 18.85 25.01 2.88
CA ARG A 68 18.16 24.51 1.68
C ARG A 68 17.73 23.07 1.89
N PHE A 69 16.43 22.82 1.82
CA PHE A 69 15.84 21.50 1.97
C PHE A 69 15.34 21.01 0.61
N ALA A 70 15.77 19.81 0.20
CA ALA A 70 15.46 19.25 -1.11
C ALA A 70 14.77 17.89 -0.96
N ILE A 71 13.69 17.67 -1.71
CA ILE A 71 12.92 16.43 -1.74
C ILE A 71 12.89 15.92 -3.18
N SER A 72 13.33 14.67 -3.38
CA SER A 72 13.32 14.02 -4.70
C SER A 72 12.33 12.86 -4.70
N CYS A 73 11.33 12.94 -5.58
CA CYS A 73 10.26 11.97 -5.72
C CYS A 73 10.40 11.26 -7.07
N HIS A 74 10.49 9.92 -7.07
CA HIS A 74 10.45 9.13 -8.30
C HIS A 74 9.02 8.71 -8.59
N HIS A 75 8.37 9.35 -9.57
CA HIS A 75 6.97 9.04 -9.88
C HIS A 75 6.62 9.39 -11.33
N GLY A 76 5.69 8.64 -11.94
CA GLY A 76 5.26 8.86 -13.32
C GLY A 76 4.47 10.15 -13.53
N ASN A 77 3.79 10.64 -12.50
CA ASN A 77 2.98 11.86 -12.52
C ASN A 77 3.64 13.00 -11.72
N ALA A 78 4.02 14.08 -12.42
CA ALA A 78 4.65 15.23 -11.78
C ALA A 78 3.75 15.94 -10.74
N ALA A 79 2.43 15.96 -10.96
CA ALA A 79 1.50 16.61 -10.03
C ALA A 79 1.39 15.87 -8.70
N GLU A 80 1.32 14.53 -8.75
CA GLU A 80 1.34 13.68 -7.55
C GLU A 80 2.69 13.75 -6.83
N ALA A 81 3.80 13.75 -7.58
CA ALA A 81 5.13 13.94 -7.02
C ALA A 81 5.26 15.27 -6.26
N LYS A 82 4.70 16.34 -6.83
CA LYS A 82 4.65 17.67 -6.20
C LYS A 82 3.81 17.65 -4.93
N ALA A 83 2.60 17.07 -4.98
CA ALA A 83 1.73 17.00 -3.80
C ALA A 83 2.40 16.25 -2.64
N ALA A 84 3.09 15.15 -2.93
CA ALA A 84 3.87 14.41 -1.93
C ALA A 84 5.03 15.24 -1.36
N ALA A 85 5.75 15.98 -2.20
CA ALA A 85 6.82 16.86 -1.76
C ALA A 85 6.29 18.01 -0.90
N ASP A 86 5.18 18.64 -1.29
CA ASP A 86 4.52 19.69 -0.51
C ASP A 86 4.13 19.17 0.88
N ALA A 87 3.50 17.99 0.98
CA ALA A 87 3.15 17.39 2.27
C ALA A 87 4.38 17.10 3.15
N ALA A 88 5.50 16.70 2.56
CA ALA A 88 6.73 16.46 3.30
C ALA A 88 7.40 17.77 3.77
N PHE A 89 7.30 18.85 2.99
CA PHE A 89 7.72 20.18 3.46
C PHE A 89 6.84 20.67 4.61
N ASP A 90 5.52 20.51 4.53
CA ASP A 90 4.60 20.90 5.59
C ASP A 90 4.88 20.14 6.90
N ALA A 91 5.22 18.84 6.80
CA ALA A 91 5.66 18.06 7.95
C ALA A 91 6.96 18.59 8.57
N ALA A 92 7.91 19.03 7.74
CA ALA A 92 9.15 19.62 8.20
C ALA A 92 8.92 21.00 8.87
N GLU A 93 7.97 21.80 8.36
CA GLU A 93 7.52 23.05 9.00
C GLU A 93 6.88 22.82 10.36
N GLU A 94 6.05 21.77 10.50
CA GLU A 94 5.47 21.39 11.79
C GLU A 94 6.56 21.02 12.80
N ILE A 95 7.55 20.21 12.38
CA ILE A 95 8.71 19.89 13.22
C ILE A 95 9.45 21.17 13.61
N ASN A 96 9.71 22.06 12.65
CA ASN A 96 10.36 23.34 12.91
C ASN A 96 9.62 24.15 13.98
N ARG A 97 8.29 24.25 13.88
CA ARG A 97 7.47 25.02 14.80
C ARG A 97 7.57 24.49 16.24
N VAL A 98 7.59 23.18 16.45
CA VAL A 98 7.63 22.60 17.81
C VAL A 98 9.05 22.47 18.37
N ALA A 99 10.03 22.17 17.52
CA ALA A 99 11.38 21.77 17.93
C ALA A 99 12.48 22.80 17.59
N SER A 100 12.11 24.03 17.22
CA SER A 100 13.10 25.09 17.05
C SER A 100 13.64 25.60 18.39
N ASP A 101 14.92 25.93 18.43
CA ASP A 101 15.59 26.63 19.53
C ASP A 101 15.59 28.16 19.37
N TYR A 102 15.32 28.67 18.17
CA TYR A 102 15.28 30.12 17.86
C TYR A 102 13.86 30.70 17.69
N ILE A 103 12.83 29.88 17.53
CA ILE A 103 11.43 30.35 17.44
C ILE A 103 10.93 30.59 18.86
N ALA A 104 10.59 31.84 19.19
CA ALA A 104 10.23 32.27 20.54
C ALA A 104 9.08 31.47 21.17
N ASP A 105 8.10 31.07 20.34
CA ASP A 105 6.90 30.36 20.75
C ASP A 105 6.99 28.84 20.57
N SER A 106 8.18 28.29 20.25
CA SER A 106 8.34 26.85 20.11
C SER A 106 8.15 26.13 21.44
N GLU A 107 7.65 24.90 21.36
CA GLU A 107 7.47 24.07 22.54
C GLU A 107 8.82 23.72 23.18
N LEU A 108 9.84 23.42 22.38
CA LEU A 108 11.18 23.12 22.85
C LEU A 108 11.81 24.28 23.64
N LEU A 109 11.71 25.51 23.14
CA LEU A 109 12.26 26.67 23.84
C LEU A 109 11.48 26.97 25.13
N ASN A 110 10.17 26.73 25.13
CA ASN A 110 9.37 26.83 26.36
C ASN A 110 9.75 25.76 27.38
N LEU A 111 10.03 24.53 26.94
CA LEU A 111 10.51 23.46 27.80
C LEU A 111 11.89 23.80 28.40
N SER A 112 12.81 24.34 27.61
CA SER A 112 14.17 24.67 28.07
C SER A 112 14.20 25.80 29.11
N ARG A 113 13.15 26.61 29.21
CA ARG A 113 12.98 27.68 30.20
C ARG A 113 12.43 27.19 31.54
N ARG A 114 11.91 25.96 31.60
CA ARG A 114 11.33 25.40 32.84
C ARG A 114 12.41 24.91 33.78
N PRO A 115 12.14 24.89 35.11
CA PRO A 115 13.06 24.31 36.07
C PRO A 115 13.30 22.83 35.79
N SER A 116 14.54 22.38 35.99
CA SER A 116 14.90 20.97 35.86
C SER A 116 14.38 20.15 37.05
N GLY A 117 14.18 18.85 36.83
CA GLY A 117 13.73 17.91 37.87
C GLY A 117 12.22 17.80 38.05
N GLU A 118 11.44 18.65 37.38
CA GLU A 118 9.97 18.57 37.38
C GLU A 118 9.47 17.95 36.06
N PRO A 119 8.63 16.90 36.11
CA PRO A 119 8.00 16.35 34.92
C PRO A 119 7.13 17.41 34.22
N THR A 120 7.44 17.70 32.96
CA THR A 120 6.63 18.59 32.12
C THR A 120 5.94 17.79 31.03
N THR A 121 4.64 17.99 30.90
CA THR A 121 3.88 17.47 29.76
C THR A 121 4.26 18.22 28.49
N VAL A 122 4.57 17.45 27.44
CA VAL A 122 4.87 17.95 26.10
C VAL A 122 3.98 17.25 25.07
N SER A 123 3.93 17.78 23.85
CA SER A 123 3.21 17.21 22.73
C SER A 123 3.78 15.83 22.39
N PRO A 124 2.95 14.91 21.85
CA PRO A 124 3.42 13.61 21.39
C PRO A 124 4.53 13.73 20.33
N GLN A 125 4.50 14.78 19.51
CA GLN A 125 5.52 15.00 18.48
C GLN A 125 6.87 15.37 19.10
N LEU A 126 6.91 16.36 20.00
CA LEU A 126 8.15 16.73 20.67
C LEU A 126 8.68 15.57 21.53
N PHE A 127 7.80 14.86 22.23
CA PHE A 127 8.19 13.68 23.01
C PHE A 127 8.87 12.61 22.15
N ARG A 128 8.30 12.29 20.98
CA ARG A 128 8.91 11.32 20.06
C ARG A 128 10.28 11.77 19.57
N LEU A 129 10.43 13.04 19.19
CA LEU A 129 11.73 13.57 18.74
C LEU A 129 12.78 13.45 19.85
N LEU A 130 12.43 13.79 21.09
CA LEU A 130 13.35 13.71 22.24
C LEU A 130 13.67 12.28 22.67
N SER A 131 12.79 11.32 22.39
CA SER A 131 12.99 9.91 22.76
C SER A 131 13.99 9.20 21.85
N GLU A 132 14.24 9.73 20.65
CA GLU A 132 15.12 9.16 19.63
C GLU A 132 16.44 9.94 19.46
N ALA A 133 16.62 11.04 20.20
CA ALA A 133 17.78 11.93 20.15
C ALA A 133 18.96 11.42 20.99
#